data_AF-A0A6C0CQ28-F1
#
_entry.id   AF-A0A6C0CQ28-F1
#
_cell.length_a   1.000
_cell.length_b   1.000
_cell.length_c   1.000
_cell.angle_alpha   90.00
_cell.angle_beta   90.00
_cell.angle_gamma   90.00
#
_symmetry.space_group_name_H-M   'P 1'
#
loop_
_entity.id
_entity.type
_entity.pdbx_description
1 polymer ?
#
loop_
_entity_poly.entity_id
_entity_poly.type
_entity_poly.pdbx_seq_one_letter_code
_entity_poly.pdbx_strand_id
1 'polypeptide(L)'
;MDGGILSVPFDKLNDFYEMCIKCINNGEKIYVVEQKTDTYNFFVDIDYKVDEELTFDHLKEVSRSICDRVAFFGGKDALISVAEPKSVGDKIKHGIHINWSDFVVDHGSAMALHSHIVSALDILFPNRPWGDIVDTAVYGNEKRKTKGSGFRMPWSHKKAKHDPCDGRGCALCENGKVIQGPYKPVIMYSHKTKSLEYIFDKEPSVELLHMATLRTENKNHAVIEGSVREEGSFNIQDTRDTYTNYETIAQIETFIQKHLVGQQSAEIVKVFKKDTSYLVSSTSKYCENLSRSHASNHVWFLIEGDAINQKCFCMCETMKGRKYGFCKNFGGRRHMLPDKIYKAMYPDGYKPHMFCQPVPKEVKPSSESLVDMLTGFICKYVTKNTTKVLSVTKKMKKMYIINTNAHCQTCNKDNLQFKIKQNSVLEQLCTCKTRSHNLLDKIKRVL
;
A
#
# COMPACT_ATOMS: atom_id res chain seq x y z
N MET A 1 -34.28 20.86 -6.51
CA MET A 1 -33.54 19.91 -7.36
C MET A 1 -32.62 19.10 -6.46
N ASP A 2 -32.83 17.80 -6.30
CA ASP A 2 -31.88 16.91 -5.62
C ASP A 2 -31.01 16.24 -6.71
N GLY A 3 -29.69 16.41 -6.64
CA GLY A 3 -28.76 15.75 -7.59
C GLY A 3 -28.51 16.45 -8.94
N GLY A 4 -28.70 17.77 -9.04
CA GLY A 4 -28.30 18.52 -10.26
C GLY A 4 -26.77 18.51 -10.46
N ILE A 5 -26.32 18.39 -11.71
CA ILE A 5 -24.90 18.47 -12.08
C ILE A 5 -24.66 19.83 -12.72
N LEU A 6 -23.74 20.60 -12.13
CA LEU A 6 -23.26 21.86 -12.68
C LEU A 6 -21.81 21.69 -13.11
N SER A 7 -21.49 22.09 -14.34
CA SER A 7 -20.10 22.17 -14.81
C SER A 7 -19.64 23.62 -14.77
N VAL A 8 -18.62 23.89 -13.96
CA VAL A 8 -18.01 25.22 -13.85
C VAL A 8 -16.65 25.20 -14.55
N PRO A 9 -16.47 25.97 -15.64
CA PRO A 9 -15.17 26.20 -16.28
C PRO A 9 -14.15 26.82 -15.33
N PHE A 10 -12.85 26.53 -15.50
CA PHE A 10 -11.81 27.01 -14.59
C PHE A 10 -11.65 28.53 -14.60
N ASP A 11 -11.82 29.18 -15.76
CA ASP A 11 -11.82 30.63 -15.92
C ASP A 11 -13.03 31.31 -15.25
N LYS A 12 -14.06 30.54 -14.88
CA LYS A 12 -15.27 30.99 -14.18
C LYS A 12 -15.33 30.56 -12.72
N LEU A 13 -14.26 29.96 -12.20
CA LEU A 13 -14.24 29.44 -10.84
C LEU A 13 -14.34 30.56 -9.79
N ASN A 14 -13.70 31.71 -10.02
CA ASN A 14 -13.82 32.86 -9.13
C ASN A 14 -15.24 33.43 -9.13
N ASP A 15 -15.85 33.64 -10.31
CA ASP A 15 -17.25 34.10 -10.43
C ASP A 15 -18.20 33.18 -9.64
N PHE A 16 -17.96 31.86 -9.71
CA PHE A 16 -18.72 30.86 -8.96
C PHE A 16 -18.52 30.99 -7.44
N TYR A 17 -17.26 31.13 -6.98
CA TYR A 17 -16.95 31.31 -5.57
C TYR A 17 -17.49 32.61 -4.99
N GLU A 18 -17.40 33.70 -5.72
CA GLU A 18 -17.99 34.98 -5.34
C GLU A 18 -19.52 34.86 -5.17
N MET A 19 -20.19 34.13 -6.07
CA MET A 19 -21.63 33.87 -5.93
C MET A 19 -21.93 32.99 -4.70
N CYS A 20 -21.15 31.93 -4.46
CA CYS A 20 -21.30 31.11 -3.27
C CYS A 20 -21.14 31.94 -1.98
N ILE A 21 -20.10 32.78 -1.90
CA ILE A 21 -19.84 33.66 -0.77
C ILE A 21 -20.99 34.66 -0.58
N LYS A 22 -21.48 35.26 -1.66
CA LYS A 22 -22.65 36.15 -1.61
C LYS A 22 -23.87 35.45 -1.02
N CYS A 23 -24.18 34.23 -1.47
CA CYS A 23 -25.27 33.43 -0.90
C CYS A 23 -25.03 33.14 0.60
N ILE A 24 -23.82 32.72 0.97
CA ILE A 24 -23.46 32.44 2.37
C ILE A 24 -23.65 33.68 3.25
N ASN A 25 -23.15 34.84 2.82
CA ASN A 25 -23.25 36.09 3.56
C ASN A 25 -24.70 36.61 3.67
N ASN A 26 -25.55 36.27 2.71
CA ASN A 26 -26.99 36.54 2.76
C ASN A 26 -27.77 35.55 3.65
N GLY A 27 -27.11 34.56 4.26
CA GLY A 27 -27.75 33.50 5.04
C GLY A 27 -28.45 32.43 4.20
N GLU A 28 -28.19 32.39 2.89
CA GLU A 28 -28.72 31.36 2.00
C GLU A 28 -27.96 30.04 2.16
N LYS A 29 -28.68 28.92 2.06
CA LYS A 29 -28.08 27.58 2.16
C LYS A 29 -27.65 27.08 0.78
N ILE A 30 -26.36 26.88 0.60
CA ILE A 30 -25.81 26.23 -0.59
C ILE A 30 -25.62 24.72 -0.37
N TYR A 31 -25.68 23.93 -1.45
CA TYR A 31 -25.60 22.46 -1.44
C TYR A 31 -24.66 21.96 -2.55
N VAL A 32 -23.37 22.22 -2.39
CA VAL A 32 -22.30 21.95 -3.34
C VAL A 32 -21.41 20.80 -2.86
N VAL A 33 -21.26 19.80 -3.72
CA VAL A 33 -20.26 18.72 -3.59
C VAL A 33 -19.39 18.78 -4.83
N GLU A 34 -18.09 19.00 -4.64
CA GLU A 34 -17.13 19.06 -5.72
C GLU A 34 -16.70 17.64 -6.14
N GLN A 35 -16.61 17.43 -7.46
CA GLN A 35 -16.04 16.22 -8.04
C GLN A 35 -14.60 16.49 -8.47
N LYS A 36 -13.72 15.54 -8.21
CA LYS A 36 -12.30 15.62 -8.60
C LYS A 36 -12.10 15.37 -10.10
N THR A 37 -11.01 15.94 -10.61
CA THR A 37 -10.42 15.62 -11.93
C THR A 37 -9.55 14.36 -11.83
N ASP A 38 -8.97 13.87 -12.95
CA ASP A 38 -8.13 12.67 -12.95
C ASP A 38 -6.90 12.81 -12.02
N THR A 39 -6.28 13.99 -12.07
CA THR A 39 -5.35 14.50 -11.06
C THR A 39 -6.08 15.56 -10.24
N TYR A 40 -5.77 15.71 -8.96
CA TYR A 40 -6.52 16.58 -8.05
C TYR A 40 -5.65 17.03 -6.88
N ASN A 41 -6.02 18.16 -6.27
CA ASN A 41 -5.40 18.59 -5.01
C ASN A 41 -5.73 17.58 -3.91
N PHE A 42 -4.72 17.14 -3.17
CA PHE A 42 -4.90 16.13 -2.13
C PHE A 42 -5.79 16.65 -1.00
N PHE A 43 -6.63 15.78 -0.48
CA PHE A 43 -7.57 16.08 0.59
C PHE A 43 -7.81 14.81 1.42
N VAL A 44 -8.28 14.95 2.65
CA VAL A 44 -8.58 13.82 3.55
C VAL A 44 -9.95 14.03 4.17
N ASP A 45 -10.78 12.98 4.16
CA ASP A 45 -12.05 12.91 4.89
C ASP A 45 -11.86 12.01 6.13
N ILE A 46 -12.25 12.53 7.30
CA ILE A 46 -12.13 11.82 8.57
C ILE A 46 -13.52 11.71 9.19
N ASP A 47 -13.94 10.47 9.39
CA ASP A 47 -15.20 10.10 10.00
C ASP A 47 -14.96 9.56 11.41
N TYR A 48 -14.76 10.46 12.37
CA TYR A 48 -14.47 10.10 13.75
C TYR A 48 -15.75 9.72 14.50
N LYS A 49 -15.82 8.53 15.10
CA LYS A 49 -16.96 8.09 15.92
C LYS A 49 -16.48 7.66 17.30
N VAL A 50 -16.97 8.35 18.34
CA VAL A 50 -16.53 8.18 19.73
C VAL A 50 -17.71 8.22 20.68
N ASP A 51 -17.56 7.64 21.86
CA ASP A 51 -18.62 7.60 22.87
C ASP A 51 -18.77 8.96 23.58
N GLU A 52 -17.68 9.72 23.69
CA GLU A 52 -17.63 11.08 24.24
C GLU A 52 -17.24 12.11 23.17
N GLU A 53 -17.58 13.38 23.40
CA GLU A 53 -17.26 14.48 22.48
C GLU A 53 -15.75 14.62 22.28
N LEU A 54 -15.32 14.82 21.03
CA LEU A 54 -13.91 14.94 20.70
C LEU A 54 -13.40 16.27 21.24
N THR A 55 -12.40 16.23 22.13
CA THR A 55 -11.76 17.46 22.58
C THR A 55 -11.05 18.15 21.43
N PHE A 56 -11.09 19.48 21.45
CA PHE A 56 -10.43 20.28 20.43
C PHE A 56 -8.90 20.09 20.44
N ASP A 57 -8.30 19.77 21.59
CA ASP A 57 -6.88 19.41 21.69
C ASP A 57 -6.56 18.12 20.93
N HIS A 58 -7.38 17.09 21.10
CA HIS A 58 -7.20 15.83 20.37
C HIS A 58 -7.37 16.02 18.86
N LEU A 59 -8.33 16.85 18.44
CA LEU A 59 -8.49 17.24 17.04
C LEU A 59 -7.22 17.87 16.46
N LYS A 60 -6.55 18.75 17.22
CA LYS A 60 -5.28 19.36 16.82
C LYS A 60 -4.16 18.34 16.69
N GLU A 61 -4.02 17.43 17.66
CA GLU A 61 -2.97 16.41 17.63
C GLU A 61 -3.10 15.50 16.42
N VAL A 62 -4.32 15.03 16.13
CA VAL A 62 -4.62 14.21 14.95
C VAL A 62 -4.35 15.01 13.66
N SER A 63 -4.90 16.21 13.55
CA SER A 63 -4.75 17.06 12.37
C SER A 63 -3.28 17.39 12.09
N ARG A 64 -2.51 17.74 13.14
CA ARG A 64 -1.08 18.00 13.04
C ARG A 64 -0.32 16.77 12.58
N SER A 65 -0.61 15.60 13.15
CA SER A 65 0.06 14.34 12.78
C SER A 65 -0.16 14.00 11.30
N ILE A 66 -1.36 14.25 10.78
CA ILE A 66 -1.68 14.08 9.36
C ILE A 66 -0.91 15.12 8.52
N CYS A 67 -0.97 16.40 8.89
CA CYS A 67 -0.28 17.47 8.16
C CYS A 67 1.23 17.27 8.11
N ASP A 68 1.86 16.89 9.22
CA ASP A 68 3.29 16.62 9.27
C ASP A 68 3.67 15.39 8.43
N ARG A 69 2.80 14.36 8.41
CA ARG A 69 3.00 13.18 7.54
C ARG A 69 2.90 13.55 6.06
N VAL A 70 1.90 14.33 5.68
CA VAL A 70 1.70 14.77 4.28
C VAL A 70 2.82 15.74 3.86
N ALA A 71 3.29 16.56 4.79
CA ALA A 71 4.41 17.47 4.56
C ALA A 71 5.73 16.76 4.24
N PHE A 72 5.95 15.56 4.80
CA PHE A 72 7.10 14.72 4.44
C PHE A 72 7.11 14.34 2.95
N PHE A 73 5.94 14.26 2.31
CA PHE A 73 5.77 13.92 0.90
C PHE A 73 5.62 15.14 -0.03
N GLY A 74 5.83 16.35 0.50
CA GLY A 74 5.80 17.58 -0.28
C GLY A 74 4.53 18.43 -0.11
N GLY A 75 3.56 17.98 0.69
CA GLY A 75 2.42 18.81 1.05
C GLY A 75 2.85 20.06 1.85
N LYS A 76 2.19 21.18 1.57
CA LYS A 76 2.49 22.46 2.23
C LYS A 76 1.39 22.81 3.23
N ASP A 77 0.82 23.99 3.07
CA ASP A 77 -0.20 24.52 3.95
C ASP A 77 -1.51 23.75 3.75
N ALA A 78 -2.30 23.64 4.82
CA ALA A 78 -3.53 22.86 4.80
C ALA A 78 -4.68 23.62 5.47
N LEU A 79 -5.88 23.50 4.90
CA LEU A 79 -7.10 23.99 5.50
C LEU A 79 -7.83 22.85 6.21
N ILE A 80 -8.13 23.02 7.49
CA ILE A 80 -8.88 22.06 8.29
C ILE A 80 -10.29 22.62 8.54
N SER A 81 -11.29 21.87 8.10
CA SER A 81 -12.70 22.20 8.29
C SER A 81 -13.41 21.12 9.08
N VAL A 82 -14.31 21.50 9.99
CA VAL A 82 -15.03 20.58 10.87
C VAL A 82 -16.53 20.73 10.69
N ALA A 83 -17.25 19.62 10.78
CA ALA A 83 -18.71 19.63 10.87
C ALA A 83 -19.15 19.68 12.33
N GLU A 84 -20.33 20.24 12.58
CA GLU A 84 -20.97 20.16 13.89
C GLU A 84 -21.14 18.68 14.30
N PRO A 85 -20.76 18.30 15.54
CA PRO A 85 -20.91 16.93 16.02
C PRO A 85 -22.37 16.46 15.93
N LYS A 86 -22.57 15.19 15.61
CA LYS A 86 -23.92 14.61 15.56
C LYS A 86 -23.95 13.20 16.12
N SER A 87 -25.04 12.86 16.81
CA SER A 87 -25.28 11.51 17.31
C SER A 87 -25.54 10.54 16.15
N VAL A 88 -24.93 9.36 16.21
CA VAL A 88 -25.08 8.25 15.29
C VAL A 88 -25.12 6.96 16.11
N GLY A 89 -26.32 6.47 16.41
CA GLY A 89 -26.51 5.43 17.42
C GLY A 89 -26.05 5.93 18.78
N ASP A 90 -25.29 5.10 19.49
CA ASP A 90 -24.73 5.43 20.82
C ASP A 90 -23.43 6.23 20.76
N LYS A 91 -23.01 6.69 19.57
CA LYS A 91 -21.74 7.40 19.34
C LYS A 91 -21.97 8.80 18.81
N ILE A 92 -21.00 9.67 19.03
CA ILE A 92 -20.92 11.01 18.45
C ILE A 92 -19.97 10.98 17.26
N LYS A 93 -20.49 11.36 16.09
CA LYS A 93 -19.72 11.50 14.86
C LYS A 93 -19.19 12.92 14.74
N HIS A 94 -17.88 13.04 14.55
CA HIS A 94 -17.16 14.27 14.22
C HIS A 94 -16.58 14.12 12.81
N GLY A 95 -17.05 14.95 11.88
CA GLY A 95 -16.50 14.98 10.52
C GLY A 95 -15.39 16.02 10.42
N ILE A 96 -14.23 15.64 9.88
CA ILE A 96 -13.11 16.55 9.66
C ILE A 96 -12.65 16.41 8.21
N HIS A 97 -12.55 17.55 7.53
CA HIS A 97 -11.96 17.68 6.21
C HIS A 97 -10.61 18.36 6.33
N ILE A 98 -9.60 17.85 5.62
CA ILE A 98 -8.30 18.51 5.48
C ILE A 98 -7.97 18.63 3.99
N ASN A 99 -7.62 19.83 3.53
CA ASN A 99 -7.32 20.12 2.12
C ASN A 99 -5.92 20.71 1.98
N TRP A 100 -5.16 20.27 0.99
CA TRP A 100 -3.85 20.85 0.63
C TRP A 100 -3.94 21.44 -0.78
N SER A 101 -4.06 22.76 -0.88
CA SER A 101 -3.99 23.45 -2.17
C SER A 101 -2.64 23.19 -2.84
N ASP A 102 -2.67 23.07 -4.17
CA ASP A 102 -1.50 22.86 -5.03
C ASP A 102 -0.67 21.60 -4.76
N PHE A 103 -1.11 20.71 -3.85
CA PHE A 103 -0.50 19.39 -3.67
C PHE A 103 -1.22 18.37 -4.55
N VAL A 104 -0.88 18.39 -5.83
CA VAL A 104 -1.56 17.60 -6.87
C VAL A 104 -1.13 16.14 -6.81
N VAL A 105 -2.09 15.23 -6.77
CA VAL A 105 -1.90 13.76 -6.75
C VAL A 105 -2.81 13.09 -7.77
N ASP A 106 -2.47 11.84 -8.14
CA ASP A 106 -3.38 10.91 -8.80
C ASP A 106 -4.03 9.97 -7.76
N HIS A 107 -4.90 9.06 -8.22
CA HIS A 107 -5.56 8.10 -7.33
C HIS A 107 -4.56 7.19 -6.62
N GLY A 108 -3.56 6.67 -7.33
CA GLY A 108 -2.53 5.79 -6.75
C GLY A 108 -1.75 6.48 -5.62
N SER A 109 -1.31 7.72 -5.86
CA SER A 109 -0.57 8.51 -4.88
C SER A 109 -1.44 8.94 -3.70
N ALA A 110 -2.73 9.21 -3.91
CA ALA A 110 -3.67 9.47 -2.82
C ALA A 110 -3.88 8.23 -1.92
N MET A 111 -3.98 7.02 -2.51
CA MET A 111 -4.05 5.76 -1.76
C MET A 111 -2.76 5.46 -0.99
N ALA A 112 -1.61 5.78 -1.59
CA ALA A 112 -0.31 5.68 -0.96
C ALA A 112 -0.20 6.62 0.26
N LEU A 113 -0.58 7.89 0.10
CA LEU A 113 -0.63 8.86 1.20
C LEU A 113 -1.58 8.43 2.31
N HIS A 114 -2.78 7.94 1.97
CA HIS A 114 -3.71 7.36 2.94
C HIS A 114 -3.04 6.26 3.77
N SER A 115 -2.35 5.32 3.13
CA SER A 115 -1.65 4.23 3.82
C SER A 115 -0.55 4.72 4.76
N HIS A 116 0.20 5.75 4.35
CA HIS A 116 1.22 6.41 5.20
C HIS A 116 0.60 7.15 6.39
N ILE A 117 -0.53 7.84 6.17
CA ILE A 117 -1.28 8.56 7.20
C ILE A 117 -1.81 7.55 8.23
N VAL A 118 -2.54 6.52 7.80
CA VAL A 118 -3.09 5.49 8.69
C VAL A 118 -1.99 4.82 9.49
N SER A 119 -0.87 4.44 8.86
CA SER A 119 0.26 3.84 9.57
C SER A 119 0.86 4.77 10.63
N ALA A 120 0.88 6.09 10.41
CA ALA A 120 1.36 7.04 11.40
C ALA A 120 0.38 7.19 12.56
N LEU A 121 -0.92 7.27 12.25
CA LEU A 121 -1.98 7.38 13.25
C LEU A 121 -2.11 6.12 14.10
N ASP A 122 -1.95 4.93 13.54
CA ASP A 122 -1.92 3.66 14.28
C ASP A 122 -0.80 3.61 15.34
N ILE A 123 0.34 4.26 15.05
CA ILE A 123 1.48 4.34 15.97
C ILE A 123 1.24 5.39 17.06
N LEU A 124 0.76 6.58 16.68
CA LEU A 124 0.60 7.72 17.58
C LEU A 124 -0.65 7.61 18.46
N PHE A 125 -1.71 7.02 17.93
CA PHE A 125 -3.03 6.92 18.56
C PHE A 125 -3.55 5.47 18.45
N PRO A 126 -2.96 4.51 19.18
CA PRO A 126 -3.33 3.10 19.09
C PRO A 126 -4.78 2.84 19.53
N ASN A 127 -5.28 1.63 19.25
CA ASN A 127 -6.62 1.15 19.62
C ASN A 127 -7.80 1.80 18.88
N ARG A 128 -7.55 2.43 17.73
CA ARG A 128 -8.59 2.95 16.85
C ARG A 128 -8.41 2.37 15.45
N PRO A 129 -9.50 2.04 14.74
CA PRO A 129 -9.42 1.53 13.38
C PRO A 129 -9.19 2.69 12.40
N TRP A 130 -7.98 3.25 12.36
CA TRP A 130 -7.69 4.44 11.55
C TRP A 130 -7.93 4.23 10.05
N GLY A 131 -7.79 2.99 9.57
CA GLY A 131 -8.15 2.63 8.19
C GLY A 131 -9.62 2.83 7.84
N ASP A 132 -10.53 2.70 8.82
CA ASP A 132 -11.96 2.93 8.65
C ASP A 132 -12.36 4.38 8.97
N ILE A 133 -11.57 5.06 9.81
CA ILE A 133 -11.80 6.45 10.23
C ILE A 133 -11.37 7.42 9.13
N VAL A 134 -10.26 7.16 8.45
CA VAL A 134 -9.79 7.97 7.32
C VAL A 134 -10.43 7.41 6.05
N ASP A 135 -11.48 8.06 5.57
CA ASP A 135 -12.36 7.49 4.54
C ASP A 135 -11.70 7.49 3.15
N THR A 136 -11.67 6.32 2.51
CA THR A 136 -11.15 6.15 1.15
C THR A 136 -12.24 6.23 0.08
N ALA A 137 -13.53 6.17 0.45
CA ALA A 137 -14.64 6.17 -0.49
C ALA A 137 -14.70 7.45 -1.34
N VAL A 138 -14.17 8.55 -0.81
CA VAL A 138 -14.06 9.85 -1.51
C VAL A 138 -13.19 9.78 -2.77
N TYR A 139 -12.22 8.86 -2.81
CA TYR A 139 -11.36 8.67 -3.98
C TYR A 139 -11.96 7.74 -5.02
N GLY A 140 -12.97 6.95 -4.67
CA GLY A 140 -13.58 5.98 -5.57
C GLY A 140 -12.68 4.77 -5.81
N ASN A 141 -12.92 4.06 -6.92
CA ASN A 141 -12.18 2.84 -7.24
C ASN A 141 -11.91 2.77 -8.75
N GLU A 142 -10.64 2.80 -9.13
CA GLU A 142 -10.22 2.72 -10.54
C GLU A 142 -10.66 1.43 -11.23
N LYS A 143 -10.54 0.29 -10.55
CA LYS A 143 -10.92 -1.04 -11.10
C LYS A 143 -12.42 -1.11 -11.41
N ARG A 144 -13.25 -0.43 -10.61
CA ARG A 144 -14.72 -0.38 -10.78
C ARG A 144 -15.19 0.88 -11.52
N LYS A 145 -14.27 1.75 -11.96
CA LYS A 145 -14.53 3.05 -12.59
C LYS A 145 -15.51 3.94 -11.79
N THR A 146 -15.49 3.86 -10.47
CA THR A 146 -16.34 4.73 -9.63
C THR A 146 -15.59 6.02 -9.30
N LYS A 147 -16.23 7.17 -9.52
CA LYS A 147 -15.62 8.50 -9.31
C LYS A 147 -15.51 8.92 -7.83
N GLY A 148 -15.94 8.08 -6.89
CA GLY A 148 -16.05 8.41 -5.47
C GLY A 148 -17.28 9.27 -5.17
N SER A 149 -17.51 9.55 -3.88
CA SER A 149 -18.67 10.34 -3.42
C SER A 149 -18.57 11.84 -3.73
N GLY A 150 -17.41 12.33 -4.17
CA GLY A 150 -17.08 13.76 -4.20
C GLY A 150 -16.84 14.30 -2.79
N PHE A 151 -16.54 15.59 -2.68
CA PHE A 151 -16.17 16.21 -1.41
C PHE A 151 -16.98 17.47 -1.16
N ARG A 152 -17.54 17.60 0.04
CA ARG A 152 -18.44 18.71 0.37
C ARG A 152 -17.63 19.98 0.60
N MET A 153 -17.94 21.03 -0.16
CA MET A 153 -17.29 22.33 -0.05
C MET A 153 -17.53 22.96 1.33
N PRO A 154 -16.58 23.74 1.89
CA PRO A 154 -16.84 24.55 3.07
C PRO A 154 -18.12 25.38 2.95
N TRP A 155 -18.83 25.58 4.07
CA TRP A 155 -20.13 26.25 4.16
C TRP A 155 -21.29 25.61 3.38
N SER A 156 -21.04 24.53 2.64
CA SER A 156 -22.11 23.78 1.98
C SER A 156 -22.85 22.86 2.95
N HIS A 157 -24.17 23.01 2.97
CA HIS A 157 -25.08 22.14 3.69
C HIS A 157 -25.23 20.78 2.99
N LYS A 158 -25.77 19.80 3.71
CA LYS A 158 -26.12 18.49 3.15
C LYS A 158 -27.62 18.25 3.28
N LYS A 159 -28.28 17.91 2.17
CA LYS A 159 -29.66 17.40 2.18
C LYS A 159 -29.61 15.88 2.39
N ALA A 160 -29.68 15.45 3.65
CA ALA A 160 -29.55 14.05 4.03
C ALA A 160 -30.90 13.33 4.05
N LYS A 161 -30.87 12.00 3.90
CA LYS A 161 -32.01 11.14 4.19
C LYS A 161 -32.39 11.29 5.66
N HIS A 162 -33.68 11.34 5.95
CA HIS A 162 -34.20 11.31 7.31
C HIS A 162 -34.31 9.87 7.78
N ASP A 163 -33.31 9.42 8.54
CA ASP A 163 -33.17 8.02 8.98
C ASP A 163 -34.40 7.51 9.75
N PRO A 164 -35.03 8.26 10.69
CA PRO A 164 -36.19 7.79 11.43
C PRO A 164 -37.41 7.39 10.57
N CYS A 165 -37.60 8.01 9.40
CA CYS A 165 -38.69 7.65 8.49
C CYS A 165 -38.20 6.87 7.26
N ASP A 166 -36.93 6.46 7.26
CA ASP A 166 -36.27 5.80 6.13
C ASP A 166 -36.43 6.58 4.80
N GLY A 167 -36.49 7.91 4.88
CA GLY A 167 -36.68 8.77 3.71
C GLY A 167 -38.08 8.76 3.09
N ARG A 168 -39.08 8.13 3.73
CA ARG A 168 -40.47 8.09 3.23
C ARG A 168 -41.26 9.37 3.48
N GLY A 169 -40.77 10.24 4.36
CA GLY A 169 -41.46 11.44 4.81
C GLY A 169 -42.17 11.24 6.16
N CYS A 170 -42.09 12.25 7.01
CA CYS A 170 -42.84 12.35 8.27
C CYS A 170 -42.91 13.82 8.72
N ALA A 171 -43.58 14.09 9.83
CA ALA A 171 -43.77 15.45 10.35
C ALA A 171 -42.45 16.19 10.73
N LEU A 172 -41.35 15.46 10.90
CA LEU A 172 -40.05 16.01 11.32
C LEU A 172 -39.08 16.23 10.15
N CYS A 173 -39.51 16.01 8.91
CA CYS A 173 -38.65 16.16 7.75
C CYS A 173 -39.39 16.74 6.55
N GLU A 174 -38.63 17.19 5.57
CA GLU A 174 -39.16 17.72 4.33
C GLU A 174 -39.08 16.62 3.26
N ASN A 175 -40.20 15.95 2.99
CA ASN A 175 -40.28 14.86 2.02
C ASN A 175 -39.20 13.77 2.19
N GLY A 176 -38.97 13.36 3.44
CA GLY A 176 -37.99 12.33 3.76
C GLY A 176 -36.56 12.83 3.88
N LYS A 177 -36.34 14.15 3.85
CA LYS A 177 -35.01 14.77 3.90
C LYS A 177 -34.87 15.74 5.06
N VAL A 178 -33.67 15.81 5.62
CA VAL A 178 -33.27 16.80 6.64
C VAL A 178 -32.04 17.56 6.17
N ILE A 179 -31.90 18.79 6.64
CA ILE A 179 -30.72 19.61 6.38
C ILE A 179 -29.72 19.34 7.49
N GLN A 180 -28.51 18.91 7.12
CA GLN A 180 -27.36 18.83 8.02
C GLN A 180 -26.45 20.04 7.77
N GLY A 181 -25.83 20.52 8.85
CA GLY A 181 -24.93 21.67 8.84
C GLY A 181 -23.70 21.48 7.95
N PRO A 182 -23.03 22.59 7.61
CA PRO A 182 -21.85 22.56 6.76
C PRO A 182 -20.58 22.15 7.50
N TYR A 183 -19.50 21.91 6.74
CA TYR A 183 -18.15 22.00 7.30
C TYR A 183 -17.74 23.46 7.37
N LYS A 184 -17.17 23.89 8.50
CA LYS A 184 -16.65 25.24 8.72
C LYS A 184 -15.12 25.18 8.83
N PRO A 185 -14.36 26.00 8.10
CA PRO A 185 -12.93 26.15 8.32
C PRO A 185 -12.67 26.64 9.74
N VAL A 186 -11.72 26.00 10.44
CA VAL A 186 -11.43 26.32 11.85
C VAL A 186 -9.94 26.44 12.13
N ILE A 187 -9.10 25.72 11.38
CA ILE A 187 -7.66 25.73 11.57
C ILE A 187 -6.97 25.80 10.20
N MET A 188 -5.89 26.57 10.14
CA MET A 188 -4.93 26.57 9.04
C MET A 188 -3.60 26.01 9.54
N TYR A 189 -3.08 24.98 8.86
CA TYR A 189 -1.73 24.47 9.09
C TYR A 189 -0.75 25.23 8.18
N SER A 190 0.29 25.81 8.77
CA SER A 190 1.40 26.42 8.04
C SER A 190 2.60 25.49 8.03
N HIS A 191 3.00 25.04 6.85
CA HIS A 191 4.17 24.20 6.65
C HIS A 191 5.46 24.95 7.04
N LYS A 192 5.52 26.26 6.78
CA LYS A 192 6.71 27.09 7.03
C LYS A 192 7.00 27.21 8.53
N THR A 193 5.98 27.43 9.34
CA THR A 193 6.11 27.62 10.79
C THR A 193 5.83 26.35 11.59
N LYS A 194 5.33 25.29 10.93
CA LYS A 194 4.90 24.03 11.56
C LYS A 194 3.89 24.26 12.68
N SER A 195 3.02 25.25 12.49
CA SER A 195 2.02 25.70 13.47
C SER A 195 0.60 25.56 12.93
N LEU A 196 -0.34 25.41 13.86
CA LEU A 196 -1.76 25.49 13.61
C LEU A 196 -2.26 26.87 14.04
N GLU A 197 -2.86 27.60 13.12
CA GLU A 197 -3.48 28.91 13.34
C GLU A 197 -4.99 28.76 13.37
N TYR A 198 -5.64 29.41 14.33
CA TYR A 198 -7.10 29.41 14.46
C TYR A 198 -7.73 30.44 13.55
N ILE A 199 -8.75 30.03 12.81
CA ILE A 199 -9.42 30.89 11.81
C ILE A 199 -10.95 30.88 11.99
N PHE A 200 -11.45 30.62 13.19
CA PHE A 200 -12.89 30.54 13.49
C PHE A 200 -13.66 31.81 13.09
N ASP A 201 -13.02 32.97 13.24
CA ASP A 201 -13.62 34.28 12.99
C ASP A 201 -13.36 34.78 11.56
N LYS A 202 -12.73 33.96 10.71
CA LYS A 202 -12.38 34.36 9.35
C LYS A 202 -13.60 34.22 8.45
N GLU A 203 -14.06 35.36 7.92
CA GLU A 203 -15.18 35.40 6.98
C GLU A 203 -14.91 34.58 5.71
N PRO A 204 -15.96 34.02 5.06
CA PRO A 204 -15.81 33.31 3.80
C PRO A 204 -15.11 34.17 2.75
N SER A 205 -14.08 33.60 2.10
CA SER A 205 -13.32 34.29 1.06
C SER A 205 -13.02 33.36 -0.11
N VAL A 206 -12.77 33.96 -1.27
CA VAL A 206 -12.39 33.23 -2.48
C VAL A 206 -11.10 32.45 -2.25
N GLU A 207 -10.16 33.01 -1.47
CA GLU A 207 -8.92 32.34 -1.06
C GLU A 207 -9.19 31.06 -0.25
N LEU A 208 -10.09 31.10 0.74
CA LEU A 208 -10.44 29.91 1.53
C LEU A 208 -11.12 28.83 0.69
N LEU A 209 -11.96 29.22 -0.27
CA LEU A 209 -12.56 28.28 -1.21
C LEU A 209 -11.52 27.67 -2.16
N HIS A 210 -10.54 28.46 -2.63
CA HIS A 210 -9.37 27.94 -3.37
C HIS A 210 -8.56 26.94 -2.55
N MET A 211 -8.33 27.22 -1.26
CA MET A 211 -7.64 26.28 -0.38
C MET A 211 -8.35 24.93 -0.25
N ALA A 212 -9.69 24.92 -0.37
CA ALA A 212 -10.51 23.71 -0.29
C ALA A 212 -10.79 23.07 -1.67
N THR A 213 -10.34 23.67 -2.77
CA THR A 213 -10.65 23.23 -4.13
C THR A 213 -9.97 21.91 -4.44
N LEU A 214 -10.75 20.95 -4.95
CA LEU A 214 -10.19 19.64 -5.34
C LEU A 214 -9.68 19.62 -6.78
N ARG A 215 -10.44 20.25 -7.69
CA ARG A 215 -10.16 20.17 -9.11
C ARG A 215 -8.90 20.95 -9.48
N THR A 216 -8.17 20.44 -10.45
CA THR A 216 -7.02 21.15 -11.03
C THR A 216 -6.84 20.78 -12.49
N GLU A 217 -6.32 21.71 -13.27
CA GLU A 217 -5.87 21.45 -14.65
C GLU A 217 -4.45 20.88 -14.69
N ASN A 218 -3.73 20.93 -13.56
CA ASN A 218 -2.36 20.45 -13.49
C ASN A 218 -2.30 18.92 -13.60
N LYS A 219 -1.62 18.44 -14.65
CA LYS A 219 -1.39 17.01 -14.88
C LYS A 219 -0.09 16.50 -14.25
N ASN A 220 0.82 17.40 -13.89
CA ASN A 220 2.00 17.07 -13.12
C ASN A 220 1.59 16.85 -11.66
N HIS A 221 1.74 15.62 -11.20
CA HIS A 221 1.34 15.21 -9.86
C HIS A 221 2.54 14.65 -9.10
N ALA A 222 2.49 14.74 -7.77
CA ALA A 222 3.44 14.07 -6.90
C ALA A 222 3.21 12.56 -6.99
N VAL A 223 4.22 11.82 -7.42
CA VAL A 223 4.22 10.36 -7.41
C VAL A 223 4.66 9.90 -6.03
N ILE A 224 3.72 9.40 -5.24
CA ILE A 224 4.00 8.91 -3.90
C ILE A 224 4.14 7.41 -3.93
N GLU A 225 5.34 6.92 -3.64
CA GLU A 225 5.53 5.49 -3.37
C GLU A 225 4.76 5.11 -2.11
N GLY A 226 3.85 4.14 -2.23
CA GLY A 226 3.11 3.62 -1.08
C GLY A 226 4.04 3.12 0.01
N SER A 227 3.57 3.19 1.27
CA SER A 227 4.08 2.31 2.31
C SER A 227 3.75 0.90 1.84
N VAL A 228 4.72 0.23 1.21
CA VAL A 228 4.47 -1.04 0.53
C VAL A 228 3.91 -2.05 1.53
N ARG A 229 2.59 -2.19 1.51
CA ARG A 229 1.91 -3.47 1.44
C ARG A 229 0.82 -3.32 0.39
N GLU A 230 1.23 -3.26 -0.88
CA GLU A 230 0.39 -3.85 -1.91
C GLU A 230 0.07 -5.26 -1.45
N GLU A 231 -1.18 -5.50 -1.09
CA GLU A 231 -1.65 -6.86 -0.99
C GLU A 231 -1.68 -7.38 -2.42
N GLY A 232 -1.02 -8.51 -2.64
CA GLY A 232 -1.26 -9.28 -3.84
C GLY A 232 -2.76 -9.45 -4.03
N SER A 233 -3.20 -9.48 -5.27
CA SER A 233 -4.55 -9.91 -5.62
C SER A 233 -4.44 -10.86 -6.79
N PHE A 234 -5.48 -11.65 -7.03
CA PHE A 234 -5.51 -12.47 -8.23
C PHE A 234 -5.49 -11.58 -9.48
N ASN A 235 -4.78 -12.01 -10.53
CA ASN A 235 -4.81 -11.30 -11.81
C ASN A 235 -6.20 -11.41 -12.42
N ILE A 236 -6.65 -10.37 -13.13
CA ILE A 236 -7.98 -10.34 -13.76
C ILE A 236 -8.18 -11.49 -14.75
N GLN A 237 -7.11 -11.95 -15.41
CA GLN A 237 -7.15 -13.10 -16.30
C GLN A 237 -7.42 -14.41 -15.55
N ASP A 238 -6.91 -14.53 -14.32
CA ASP A 238 -7.03 -15.71 -13.46
C ASP A 238 -8.40 -15.82 -12.77
N THR A 239 -9.22 -14.78 -12.83
CA THR A 239 -10.55 -14.71 -12.19
C THR A 239 -11.72 -14.78 -13.18
N ARG A 240 -11.47 -15.08 -14.46
CA ARG A 240 -12.51 -15.10 -15.51
C ARG A 240 -13.54 -16.21 -15.29
N ASP A 241 -13.07 -17.39 -14.91
CA ASP A 241 -13.91 -18.57 -14.75
C ASP A 241 -14.17 -18.85 -13.27
N THR A 242 -15.42 -18.65 -12.84
CA THR A 242 -15.83 -18.92 -11.46
C THR A 242 -16.41 -20.33 -11.35
N TYR A 243 -15.93 -21.10 -10.38
CA TYR A 243 -16.49 -22.40 -10.05
C TYR A 243 -17.72 -22.23 -9.16
N THR A 244 -18.86 -22.82 -9.56
CA THR A 244 -20.19 -22.53 -8.98
C THR A 244 -20.84 -23.73 -8.27
N ASN A 245 -20.13 -24.86 -8.10
CA ASN A 245 -20.67 -26.00 -7.35
C ASN A 245 -20.58 -25.72 -5.84
N TYR A 246 -21.67 -25.17 -5.29
CA TYR A 246 -21.76 -24.74 -3.89
C TYR A 246 -21.58 -25.87 -2.88
N GLU A 247 -22.04 -27.10 -3.18
CA GLU A 247 -21.84 -28.25 -2.28
C GLU A 247 -20.35 -28.58 -2.14
N THR A 248 -19.62 -28.57 -3.26
CA THR A 248 -18.18 -28.80 -3.26
C THR A 248 -17.44 -27.67 -2.54
N ILE A 249 -17.86 -26.41 -2.73
CA ILE A 249 -17.28 -25.26 -2.03
C ILE A 249 -17.45 -25.39 -0.51
N ALA A 250 -18.64 -25.77 -0.03
CA ALA A 250 -18.89 -25.98 1.39
C ALA A 250 -18.04 -27.14 1.97
N GLN A 251 -17.82 -28.19 1.19
CA GLN A 251 -16.91 -29.28 1.58
C GLN A 251 -15.45 -28.84 1.66
N ILE A 252 -14.99 -28.00 0.73
CA ILE A 252 -13.64 -27.41 0.76
C ILE A 252 -13.49 -26.51 1.99
N GLU A 253 -14.49 -25.68 2.29
CA GLU A 253 -14.47 -24.79 3.46
C GLU A 253 -14.37 -25.60 4.76
N THR A 254 -15.24 -26.61 4.91
CA THR A 254 -15.22 -27.53 6.07
C THR A 254 -13.87 -28.23 6.19
N PHE A 255 -13.29 -28.65 5.07
CA PHE A 255 -11.99 -29.29 5.04
C PHE A 255 -10.88 -28.33 5.51
N ILE A 256 -10.89 -27.09 5.03
CA ILE A 256 -9.93 -26.05 5.44
C ILE A 256 -10.04 -25.79 6.94
N GLN A 257 -11.25 -25.55 7.45
CA GLN A 257 -11.47 -25.24 8.87
C GLN A 257 -11.04 -26.36 9.80
N LYS A 258 -11.21 -27.62 9.38
CA LYS A 258 -10.90 -28.80 10.20
C LYS A 258 -9.43 -29.23 10.13
N HIS A 259 -8.81 -29.16 8.96
CA HIS A 259 -7.51 -29.80 8.71
C HIS A 259 -6.33 -28.84 8.56
N LEU A 260 -6.57 -27.55 8.26
CA LEU A 260 -5.50 -26.58 8.10
C LEU A 260 -5.31 -25.77 9.40
N VAL A 261 -4.07 -25.75 9.89
CA VAL A 261 -3.73 -25.10 11.16
C VAL A 261 -3.94 -23.59 11.06
N GLY A 262 -4.70 -23.04 12.02
CA GLY A 262 -4.99 -21.60 12.12
C GLY A 262 -6.06 -21.11 11.14
N GLN A 263 -6.77 -22.02 10.48
CA GLN A 263 -7.83 -21.70 9.51
C GLN A 263 -9.24 -22.05 10.02
N GLN A 264 -9.42 -22.24 11.32
CA GLN A 264 -10.68 -22.73 11.92
C GLN A 264 -11.87 -21.80 11.65
N SER A 265 -11.63 -20.51 11.42
CA SER A 265 -12.64 -19.50 11.12
C SER A 265 -12.57 -18.99 9.67
N ALA A 266 -11.87 -19.72 8.78
CA ALA A 266 -11.71 -19.30 7.39
C ALA A 266 -13.00 -19.55 6.59
N GLU A 267 -13.52 -18.51 5.95
CA GLU A 267 -14.65 -18.62 5.03
C GLU A 267 -14.15 -18.48 3.59
N ILE A 268 -14.77 -19.21 2.66
CA ILE A 268 -14.49 -19.13 1.23
C ILE A 268 -15.36 -18.05 0.61
N VAL A 269 -14.71 -17.06 -0.02
CA VAL A 269 -15.41 -15.97 -0.71
C VAL A 269 -15.80 -16.40 -2.13
N LYS A 270 -14.82 -16.92 -2.89
CA LYS A 270 -14.98 -17.35 -4.29
C LYS A 270 -13.94 -18.40 -4.64
N VAL A 271 -14.28 -19.27 -5.60
CA VAL A 271 -13.35 -20.23 -6.21
C VAL A 271 -13.25 -19.94 -7.70
N PHE A 272 -12.03 -19.77 -8.19
CA PHE A 272 -11.75 -19.53 -9.60
C PHE A 272 -11.06 -20.73 -10.22
N LYS A 273 -11.40 -21.06 -11.46
CA LYS A 273 -10.72 -22.09 -12.26
C LYS A 273 -9.66 -21.40 -13.11
N LYS A 274 -8.41 -21.87 -13.01
CA LYS A 274 -7.28 -21.39 -13.81
C LYS A 274 -6.57 -22.57 -14.42
N ASP A 275 -6.64 -22.71 -15.74
CA ASP A 275 -6.07 -23.81 -16.51
C ASP A 275 -6.46 -25.18 -15.91
N THR A 276 -5.50 -25.87 -15.29
CA THR A 276 -5.68 -27.17 -14.64
C THR A 276 -5.82 -27.07 -13.12
N SER A 277 -5.90 -25.87 -12.55
CA SER A 277 -5.86 -25.60 -11.10
C SER A 277 -7.05 -24.77 -10.63
N TYR A 278 -7.27 -24.72 -9.31
CA TYR A 278 -8.28 -23.86 -8.71
C TYR A 278 -7.69 -22.91 -7.66
N LEU A 279 -8.14 -21.66 -7.70
CA LEU A 279 -7.76 -20.59 -6.78
C LEU A 279 -8.92 -20.32 -5.83
N VAL A 280 -8.72 -20.58 -4.54
CA VAL A 280 -9.74 -20.43 -3.51
C VAL A 280 -9.47 -19.15 -2.71
N SER A 281 -10.31 -18.14 -2.91
CA SER A 281 -10.28 -16.89 -2.15
C SER A 281 -10.88 -17.08 -0.76
N SER A 282 -10.24 -16.54 0.27
CA SER A 282 -10.70 -16.67 1.66
C SER A 282 -10.69 -15.33 2.41
N THR A 283 -11.49 -15.27 3.48
CA THR A 283 -11.50 -14.18 4.48
C THR A 283 -10.36 -14.27 5.50
N SER A 284 -9.62 -15.39 5.54
CA SER A 284 -8.59 -15.60 6.55
C SER A 284 -7.37 -14.70 6.36
N LYS A 285 -6.82 -14.22 7.48
CA LYS A 285 -5.53 -13.50 7.56
C LYS A 285 -4.42 -14.34 8.17
N TYR A 286 -4.70 -15.56 8.64
CA TYR A 286 -3.72 -16.41 9.32
C TYR A 286 -2.71 -16.96 8.32
N CYS A 287 -1.42 -16.63 8.51
CA CYS A 287 -0.34 -17.04 7.63
C CYS A 287 0.53 -18.13 8.28
N GLU A 288 0.54 -19.34 7.70
CA GLU A 288 1.37 -20.45 8.20
C GLU A 288 2.86 -20.08 8.29
N ASN A 289 3.37 -19.32 7.31
CA ASN A 289 4.76 -18.85 7.28
C ASN A 289 5.12 -17.94 8.47
N LEU A 290 4.16 -17.11 8.92
CA LEU A 290 4.32 -16.28 10.11
C LEU A 290 3.88 -17.00 11.39
N SER A 291 3.09 -18.07 11.25
CA SER A 291 2.35 -18.73 12.33
C SER A 291 1.49 -17.77 13.15
N ARG A 292 0.98 -16.71 12.52
CA ARG A 292 0.08 -15.69 13.08
C ARG A 292 -0.69 -14.97 11.98
N SER A 293 -1.68 -14.18 12.36
CA SER A 293 -2.46 -13.34 11.43
C SER A 293 -1.67 -12.14 10.92
N HIS A 294 -1.81 -11.85 9.64
CA HIS A 294 -1.45 -10.54 9.09
C HIS A 294 -2.42 -9.47 9.60
N ALA A 295 -1.94 -8.24 9.75
CA ALA A 295 -2.79 -7.10 10.11
C ALA A 295 -3.76 -6.73 8.96
N SER A 296 -3.20 -6.62 7.76
CA SER A 296 -3.96 -6.23 6.57
C SER A 296 -4.25 -7.43 5.64
N ASN A 297 -3.26 -8.31 5.42
CA ASN A 297 -3.25 -9.23 4.28
C ASN A 297 -4.09 -10.50 4.46
N HIS A 298 -4.74 -10.91 3.38
CA HIS A 298 -5.47 -12.17 3.30
C HIS A 298 -4.61 -13.30 2.76
N VAL A 299 -5.03 -14.52 3.07
CA VAL A 299 -4.46 -15.75 2.54
C VAL A 299 -5.46 -16.40 1.59
N TRP A 300 -4.95 -17.20 0.68
CA TRP A 300 -5.75 -17.91 -0.31
C TRP A 300 -5.23 -19.34 -0.44
N PHE A 301 -6.00 -20.24 -1.03
CA PHE A 301 -5.60 -21.63 -1.19
C PHE A 301 -5.51 -22.01 -2.66
N LEU A 302 -4.46 -22.75 -2.99
CA LEU A 302 -4.26 -23.32 -4.31
C LEU A 302 -4.65 -24.80 -4.26
N ILE A 303 -5.49 -25.23 -5.20
CA ILE A 303 -5.83 -26.63 -5.40
C ILE A 303 -5.28 -27.12 -6.73
N GLU A 304 -4.44 -28.15 -6.69
CA GLU A 304 -3.84 -28.81 -7.84
C GLU A 304 -4.03 -30.32 -7.68
N GLY A 305 -4.88 -30.91 -8.53
CA GLY A 305 -5.28 -32.30 -8.38
C GLY A 305 -5.95 -32.58 -7.04
N ASP A 306 -5.45 -33.57 -6.32
CA ASP A 306 -5.93 -33.97 -4.99
C ASP A 306 -5.28 -33.16 -3.86
N ALA A 307 -4.49 -32.13 -4.13
CA ALA A 307 -3.77 -31.38 -3.12
C ALA A 307 -4.29 -29.95 -2.96
N ILE A 308 -4.42 -29.52 -1.70
CA ILE A 308 -4.64 -28.13 -1.31
C ILE A 308 -3.48 -27.62 -0.47
N ASN A 309 -3.04 -26.39 -0.72
CA ASN A 309 -2.04 -25.71 0.11
C ASN A 309 -2.31 -24.21 0.24
N GLN A 310 -1.88 -23.64 1.36
CA GLN A 310 -2.00 -22.21 1.62
C GLN A 310 -1.01 -21.40 0.77
N LYS A 311 -1.48 -20.25 0.30
CA LYS A 311 -0.72 -19.17 -0.34
C LYS A 311 -1.07 -17.85 0.35
N CYS A 312 -0.29 -16.81 0.08
CA CYS A 312 -0.44 -15.54 0.79
C CYS A 312 -0.30 -14.36 -0.17
N PHE A 313 -1.14 -13.34 0.00
CA PHE A 313 -1.05 -12.10 -0.75
C PHE A 313 0.02 -11.14 -0.22
N CYS A 314 0.69 -11.49 0.88
CA CYS A 314 1.67 -10.60 1.47
C CYS A 314 2.93 -10.44 0.61
N MET A 315 3.10 -9.23 0.05
CA MET A 315 4.24 -8.83 -0.77
C MET A 315 5.43 -8.29 0.03
N CYS A 316 5.37 -8.25 1.37
CA CYS A 316 6.44 -7.63 2.15
C CYS A 316 7.79 -8.30 1.92
N GLU A 317 8.81 -7.50 1.63
CA GLU A 317 10.19 -7.93 1.45
C GLU A 317 10.93 -8.01 2.80
N THR A 318 10.28 -8.59 3.81
CA THR A 318 10.89 -8.86 5.11
C THR A 318 10.93 -10.35 5.40
N MET A 319 11.98 -10.76 6.11
CA MET A 319 12.16 -12.11 6.65
C MET A 319 11.86 -12.18 8.15
N LYS A 320 11.65 -11.03 8.81
CA LYS A 320 11.50 -10.95 10.26
C LYS A 320 10.22 -11.68 10.71
N GLY A 321 10.38 -12.71 11.53
CA GLY A 321 9.28 -13.53 12.05
C GLY A 321 8.68 -14.51 11.04
N ARG A 322 9.32 -14.75 9.89
CA ARG A 322 8.91 -15.75 8.88
C ARG A 322 9.78 -16.99 8.96
N LYS A 323 9.18 -18.17 8.79
CA LYS A 323 9.88 -19.46 8.88
C LYS A 323 10.46 -19.93 7.53
N TYR A 324 9.81 -19.60 6.42
CA TYR A 324 10.03 -20.22 5.11
C TYR A 324 10.25 -19.21 3.97
N GLY A 325 10.85 -18.06 4.27
CA GLY A 325 11.14 -17.06 3.23
C GLY A 325 10.05 -15.99 3.08
N PHE A 326 10.07 -15.28 1.96
CA PHE A 326 9.07 -14.27 1.64
C PHE A 326 7.68 -14.89 1.42
N CYS A 327 6.63 -14.30 1.97
CA CYS A 327 5.26 -14.79 1.80
C CYS A 327 4.81 -14.87 0.33
N LYS A 328 5.28 -13.96 -0.53
CA LYS A 328 5.01 -14.00 -1.98
C LYS A 328 5.47 -15.29 -2.66
N ASN A 329 6.50 -15.94 -2.12
CA ASN A 329 7.07 -17.19 -2.65
C ASN A 329 6.67 -18.41 -1.81
N PHE A 330 5.91 -18.22 -0.73
CA PHE A 330 5.59 -19.28 0.20
C PHE A 330 4.52 -20.22 -0.37
N GLY A 331 4.69 -21.53 -0.17
CA GLY A 331 3.64 -22.52 -0.28
C GLY A 331 3.51 -23.24 1.06
N GLY A 332 2.30 -23.22 1.62
CA GLY A 332 1.99 -23.93 2.86
C GLY A 332 2.07 -25.44 2.70
N ARG A 333 1.90 -26.15 3.82
CA ARG A 333 1.84 -27.61 3.81
C ARG A 333 0.76 -28.09 2.83
N ARG A 334 1.08 -29.12 2.06
CA ARG A 334 0.10 -29.79 1.18
C ARG A 334 -0.77 -30.72 2.02
N HIS A 335 -2.07 -30.61 1.85
CA HIS A 335 -3.09 -31.47 2.42
C HIS A 335 -3.83 -32.20 1.30
N MET A 336 -4.11 -33.49 1.49
CA MET A 336 -4.85 -34.28 0.51
C MET A 336 -6.35 -34.08 0.69
N LEU A 337 -7.01 -33.67 -0.39
CA LEU A 337 -8.45 -33.52 -0.46
C LEU A 337 -9.11 -34.90 -0.53
N PRO A 338 -10.28 -35.08 0.09
CA PRO A 338 -11.06 -36.30 -0.06
C PRO A 338 -11.46 -36.56 -1.51
N ASP A 339 -11.55 -37.83 -1.89
CA ASP A 339 -11.98 -38.29 -3.22
C ASP A 339 -13.27 -37.63 -3.71
N LYS A 340 -14.21 -37.35 -2.80
CA LYS A 340 -15.47 -36.68 -3.13
C LYS A 340 -15.23 -35.27 -3.70
N ILE A 341 -14.34 -34.50 -3.08
CA ILE A 341 -13.96 -33.15 -3.54
C ILE A 341 -13.14 -33.26 -4.83
N TYR A 342 -12.17 -34.16 -4.86
CA TYR A 342 -11.31 -34.37 -6.04
C TYR A 342 -12.11 -34.71 -7.30
N LYS A 343 -13.00 -35.71 -7.23
CA LYS A 343 -13.84 -36.12 -8.37
C LYS A 343 -14.81 -35.03 -8.82
N ALA A 344 -15.32 -34.21 -7.89
CA ALA A 344 -16.18 -33.09 -8.23
C ALA A 344 -15.43 -31.97 -8.98
N MET A 345 -14.19 -31.69 -8.58
CA MET A 345 -13.36 -30.64 -9.20
C MET A 345 -12.66 -31.12 -10.49
N TYR A 346 -12.35 -32.41 -10.60
CA TYR A 346 -11.65 -33.01 -11.73
C TYR A 346 -12.39 -34.26 -12.25
N PRO A 347 -13.59 -34.10 -12.86
CA PRO A 347 -14.37 -35.22 -13.35
C PRO A 347 -13.64 -36.04 -14.42
N ASP A 348 -12.85 -35.37 -15.27
CA ASP A 348 -12.06 -35.98 -16.35
C ASP A 348 -10.62 -36.36 -15.89
N GLY A 349 -10.37 -36.31 -14.58
CA GLY A 349 -9.05 -36.48 -13.98
C GLY A 349 -8.16 -35.24 -14.09
N TYR A 350 -7.22 -35.12 -13.15
CA TYR A 350 -6.24 -34.04 -13.16
C TYR A 350 -5.10 -34.34 -14.13
N LYS A 351 -4.94 -33.49 -15.13
CA LYS A 351 -3.77 -33.47 -16.01
C LYS A 351 -2.85 -32.35 -15.54
N PRO A 352 -1.70 -32.63 -14.91
CA PRO A 352 -0.78 -31.58 -14.54
C PRO A 352 -0.34 -30.85 -15.81
N HIS A 353 -0.36 -29.52 -15.76
CA HIS A 353 0.26 -28.72 -16.81
C HIS A 353 1.75 -29.03 -16.76
N MET A 354 2.24 -29.87 -17.68
CA MET A 354 3.67 -30.07 -17.89
C MET A 354 4.22 -28.78 -18.50
N PHE A 355 4.45 -27.76 -17.66
CA PHE A 355 5.63 -26.97 -17.87
C PHE A 355 6.80 -27.92 -17.65
N CYS A 356 7.28 -28.51 -18.75
CA CYS A 356 8.72 -28.64 -18.88
C CYS A 356 9.24 -27.22 -18.70
N GLN A 357 9.51 -26.81 -17.45
CA GLN A 357 10.66 -25.96 -17.27
C GLN A 357 11.76 -26.68 -18.04
N PRO A 358 12.47 -26.02 -18.96
CA PRO A 358 13.73 -26.58 -19.37
C PRO A 358 14.42 -26.90 -18.04
N VAL A 359 14.64 -28.20 -17.78
CA VAL A 359 15.58 -28.64 -16.77
C VAL A 359 16.72 -27.65 -16.93
N PRO A 360 17.12 -26.89 -15.90
CA PRO A 360 18.22 -25.96 -16.04
C PRO A 360 19.28 -26.80 -16.71
N LYS A 361 19.61 -26.51 -17.98
CA LYS A 361 20.63 -27.27 -18.70
C LYS A 361 21.73 -27.30 -17.70
N GLU A 362 22.12 -28.49 -17.23
CA GLU A 362 23.21 -28.61 -16.27
C GLU A 362 24.25 -27.64 -16.78
N VAL A 363 24.49 -26.58 -16.00
CA VAL A 363 25.46 -25.59 -16.41
C VAL A 363 26.71 -26.43 -16.41
N LYS A 364 27.13 -26.86 -17.61
CA LYS A 364 28.38 -27.56 -17.81
C LYS A 364 29.35 -26.73 -16.99
N PRO A 365 30.02 -27.33 -15.99
CA PRO A 365 30.87 -26.57 -15.09
C PRO A 365 31.69 -25.66 -15.96
N SER A 366 31.57 -24.35 -15.76
CA SER A 366 32.37 -23.40 -16.52
C SER A 366 33.80 -23.89 -16.35
N SER A 367 34.43 -24.30 -17.45
CA SER A 367 35.82 -24.78 -17.43
C SER A 367 36.79 -23.71 -16.93
N GLU A 368 36.29 -22.51 -16.64
CA GLU A 368 36.94 -21.41 -15.97
C GLU A 368 37.30 -21.80 -14.54
N SER A 369 38.59 -22.01 -14.29
CA SER A 369 39.09 -22.34 -12.96
C SER A 369 38.87 -21.17 -11.99
N LEU A 370 38.86 -21.43 -10.67
CA LEU A 370 38.79 -20.37 -9.65
C LEU A 370 39.89 -19.30 -9.85
N VAL A 371 41.05 -19.72 -10.35
CA VAL A 371 42.19 -18.85 -10.66
C VAL A 371 41.85 -17.89 -11.81
N ASP A 372 41.20 -18.38 -12.86
CA ASP A 372 40.79 -17.56 -14.02
C ASP A 372 39.70 -16.56 -13.64
N MET A 373 38.72 -17.01 -12.86
CA MET A 373 37.65 -16.14 -12.36
C MET A 373 38.18 -15.00 -11.47
N LEU A 374 39.13 -15.29 -10.58
CA LEU A 374 39.77 -14.28 -9.73
C LEU A 374 40.69 -13.37 -10.55
N THR A 375 41.41 -13.91 -11.54
CA THR A 375 42.25 -13.14 -12.47
C THR A 375 41.43 -12.09 -13.22
N GLY A 376 40.31 -12.51 -13.83
CA GLY A 376 39.41 -11.58 -14.54
C GLY A 376 38.81 -10.52 -13.62
N PHE A 377 38.43 -10.89 -12.39
CA PHE A 377 37.90 -9.95 -11.41
C PHE A 377 38.94 -8.90 -10.98
N ILE A 378 40.16 -9.33 -10.65
CA ILE A 378 41.24 -8.43 -10.20
C ILE A 378 41.70 -7.50 -11.32
N CYS A 379 41.84 -8.00 -12.55
CA CYS A 379 42.16 -7.16 -13.70
C CYS A 379 41.09 -6.09 -13.93
N LYS A 380 39.82 -6.49 -13.94
CA LYS A 380 38.72 -5.60 -14.32
C LYS A 380 38.38 -4.56 -13.26
N TYR A 381 38.38 -4.95 -11.98
CA TYR A 381 37.80 -4.12 -10.91
C TYR A 381 38.80 -3.57 -9.90
N VAL A 382 40.03 -4.12 -9.83
CA VAL A 382 41.00 -3.75 -8.80
C VAL A 382 42.21 -3.02 -9.39
N THR A 383 42.92 -3.66 -10.32
CA THR A 383 44.20 -3.14 -10.83
C THR A 383 44.08 -2.40 -12.16
N LYS A 384 43.00 -2.63 -12.93
CA LYS A 384 42.80 -2.13 -14.31
C LYS A 384 43.96 -2.45 -15.29
N ASN A 385 44.87 -3.33 -14.89
CA ASN A 385 46.07 -3.75 -15.62
C ASN A 385 46.07 -5.29 -15.76
N THR A 386 46.92 -5.83 -16.64
CA THR A 386 47.11 -7.27 -16.86
C THR A 386 47.78 -7.94 -15.65
N THR A 387 46.98 -8.32 -14.66
CA THR A 387 47.39 -9.07 -13.46
C THR A 387 47.02 -10.54 -13.61
N LYS A 388 47.92 -11.48 -13.33
CA LYS A 388 47.63 -12.92 -13.30
C LYS A 388 47.62 -13.44 -11.87
N VAL A 389 46.59 -14.21 -11.50
CA VAL A 389 46.59 -14.98 -10.25
C VAL A 389 47.45 -16.22 -10.46
N LEU A 390 48.43 -16.41 -9.57
CA LEU A 390 49.37 -17.53 -9.61
C LEU A 390 48.85 -18.71 -8.78
N SER A 391 48.30 -18.43 -7.59
CA SER A 391 47.75 -19.46 -6.72
C SER A 391 46.76 -18.89 -5.72
N VAL A 392 45.88 -19.75 -5.22
CA VAL A 392 44.92 -19.44 -4.15
C VAL A 392 45.15 -20.42 -3.01
N THR A 393 45.46 -19.90 -1.83
CA THR A 393 45.72 -20.70 -0.62
C THR A 393 44.60 -20.49 0.39
N LYS A 394 43.94 -21.57 0.81
CA LYS A 394 42.97 -21.55 1.90
C LYS A 394 43.68 -21.58 3.25
N LYS A 395 43.32 -20.64 4.13
CA LYS A 395 43.77 -20.57 5.53
C LYS A 395 42.58 -20.85 6.47
N MET A 396 42.87 -21.06 7.75
CA MET A 396 41.85 -21.30 8.79
C MET A 396 40.83 -20.14 8.85
N LYS A 397 39.59 -20.43 9.30
CA LYS A 397 38.44 -19.49 9.37
C LYS A 397 37.93 -18.95 8.02
N LYS A 398 37.87 -19.79 6.97
CA LYS A 398 37.34 -19.40 5.64
C LYS A 398 38.04 -18.15 5.04
N MET A 399 39.35 -18.06 5.25
CA MET A 399 40.17 -16.97 4.73
C MET A 399 40.98 -17.48 3.54
N TYR A 400 40.96 -16.76 2.42
CA TYR A 400 41.75 -17.14 1.23
C TYR A 400 42.83 -16.08 0.98
N ILE A 401 44.04 -16.53 0.68
CA ILE A 401 45.15 -15.69 0.23
C ILE A 401 45.40 -15.96 -1.25
N ILE A 402 45.39 -14.90 -2.05
CA ILE A 402 45.56 -14.94 -3.49
C ILE A 402 46.93 -14.35 -3.79
N ASN A 403 47.81 -15.15 -4.38
CA ASN A 403 49.12 -14.72 -4.84
C ASN A 403 49.00 -14.29 -6.30
N THR A 404 49.49 -13.09 -6.61
CA THR A 404 49.47 -12.55 -7.98
C THR A 404 50.84 -12.02 -8.36
N ASN A 405 51.06 -11.81 -9.65
CA ASN A 405 52.22 -11.08 -10.15
C ASN A 405 51.98 -9.55 -10.25
N ALA A 406 50.93 -9.03 -9.60
CA ALA A 406 50.64 -7.60 -9.67
C ALA A 406 51.70 -6.76 -8.98
N HIS A 407 51.97 -5.60 -9.57
CA HIS A 407 52.82 -4.56 -9.01
C HIS A 407 51.98 -3.42 -8.44
N CYS A 408 52.31 -2.96 -7.24
CA CYS A 408 51.70 -1.76 -6.67
C CYS A 408 52.43 -0.52 -7.14
N GLN A 409 51.78 0.31 -7.96
CA GLN A 409 52.36 1.58 -8.42
C GLN A 409 52.58 2.60 -7.27
N THR A 410 51.87 2.45 -6.15
CA THR A 410 51.93 3.41 -5.03
C THR A 410 53.03 3.09 -4.01
N CYS A 411 53.32 1.81 -3.75
CA CYS A 411 54.40 1.41 -2.82
C CYS A 411 55.54 0.62 -3.47
N ASN A 412 55.57 0.56 -4.81
CA ASN A 412 56.55 -0.19 -5.60
C ASN A 412 56.77 -1.65 -5.14
N LYS A 413 55.71 -2.28 -4.65
CA LYS A 413 55.76 -3.68 -4.21
C LYS A 413 55.32 -4.62 -5.33
N ASP A 414 56.24 -5.48 -5.74
CA ASP A 414 55.98 -6.60 -6.64
C ASP A 414 55.27 -7.76 -5.92
N ASN A 415 54.65 -8.63 -6.71
CA ASN A 415 53.95 -9.84 -6.25
C ASN A 415 52.90 -9.58 -5.17
N LEU A 416 51.99 -8.65 -5.45
CA LEU A 416 50.92 -8.31 -4.53
C LEU A 416 50.06 -9.51 -4.17
N GLN A 417 49.75 -9.59 -2.88
CA GLN A 417 48.82 -10.58 -2.34
C GLN A 417 47.46 -9.91 -2.06
N PHE A 418 46.40 -10.67 -2.25
CA PHE A 418 45.06 -10.27 -1.85
C PHE A 418 44.50 -11.26 -0.83
N LYS A 419 43.65 -10.77 0.06
CA LYS A 419 42.97 -11.56 1.08
C LYS A 419 41.47 -11.49 0.88
N ILE A 420 40.82 -12.65 0.95
CA ILE A 420 39.36 -12.75 1.02
C ILE A 420 38.97 -13.09 2.45
N LYS A 421 38.18 -12.22 3.08
CA LYS A 421 37.59 -12.43 4.42
C LYS A 421 36.28 -13.22 4.34
N GLN A 422 35.80 -13.68 5.50
CA GLN A 422 34.56 -14.47 5.65
C GLN A 422 33.31 -13.82 5.02
N ASN A 423 33.30 -12.50 4.86
CA ASN A 423 32.20 -11.75 4.23
C ASN A 423 32.32 -11.68 2.69
N SER A 424 33.18 -12.50 2.07
CA SER A 424 33.44 -12.48 0.61
C SER A 424 33.93 -11.13 0.07
N VAL A 425 34.69 -10.42 0.90
CA VAL A 425 35.32 -9.14 0.57
C VAL A 425 36.80 -9.37 0.28
N LEU A 426 37.24 -8.90 -0.89
CA LEU A 426 38.62 -8.91 -1.35
C LEU A 426 39.33 -7.63 -0.89
N GLU A 427 40.49 -7.79 -0.25
CA GLU A 427 41.34 -6.71 0.23
C GLU A 427 42.77 -6.91 -0.28
N GLN A 428 43.40 -5.83 -0.74
CA GLN A 428 44.81 -5.83 -1.15
C GLN A 428 45.72 -5.77 0.07
N LEU A 429 46.73 -6.63 0.13
CA LEU A 429 47.71 -6.67 1.22
C LEU A 429 48.95 -5.86 0.86
N CYS A 430 48.87 -4.54 1.06
CA CYS A 430 50.00 -3.63 0.94
C CYS A 430 49.90 -2.51 1.99
N THR A 431 50.96 -1.70 2.12
CA THR A 431 51.03 -0.56 3.04
C THR A 431 50.19 0.65 2.56
N CYS A 432 49.63 0.60 1.34
CA CYS A 432 48.79 1.66 0.80
C CYS A 432 47.34 1.55 1.29
N LYS A 433 46.65 2.69 1.35
CA LYS A 433 45.22 2.74 1.66
C LYS A 433 44.41 2.31 0.44
N THR A 434 44.10 1.02 0.33
CA THR A 434 43.36 0.44 -0.81
C THR A 434 41.89 0.20 -0.50
N ARG A 435 41.03 0.34 -1.52
CA ARG A 435 39.59 0.04 -1.42
C ARG A 435 39.36 -1.47 -1.30
N SER A 436 38.33 -1.87 -0.56
CA SER A 436 37.86 -3.25 -0.50
C SER A 436 36.79 -3.51 -1.56
N HIS A 437 36.76 -4.73 -2.11
CA HIS A 437 35.89 -5.10 -3.23
C HIS A 437 35.01 -6.30 -2.89
N ASN A 438 33.71 -6.18 -3.13
CA ASN A 438 32.79 -7.31 -3.01
C ASN A 438 32.95 -8.25 -4.21
N LEU A 439 33.11 -9.54 -3.95
CA LEU A 439 33.21 -10.53 -5.02
C LEU A 439 31.88 -10.72 -5.76
N LEU A 440 31.97 -11.12 -7.03
CA LEU A 440 30.80 -11.56 -7.80
C LEU A 440 30.24 -12.87 -7.23
N ASP A 441 28.93 -13.06 -7.31
CA ASP A 441 28.27 -14.25 -6.74
C ASP A 441 28.76 -15.56 -7.37
N LYS A 442 29.21 -15.55 -8.63
CA LYS A 442 29.85 -16.71 -9.26
C LYS A 442 31.15 -17.14 -8.55
N ILE A 443 31.92 -16.18 -8.04
CA ILE A 443 33.17 -16.45 -7.29
C ILE A 443 32.83 -16.91 -5.87
N LYS A 444 31.83 -16.27 -5.24
CA LYS A 444 31.38 -16.64 -3.88
C LYS A 444 30.85 -18.07 -3.78
N ARG A 445 30.24 -18.60 -4.85
CA ARG A 445 29.71 -19.97 -4.88
C ARG A 445 30.80 -21.04 -4.97
N VAL A 446 31.99 -20.67 -5.45
CA VAL A 446 33.13 -21.60 -5.67
C VAL A 446 34.13 -21.56 -4.52
N LEU A 447 34.21 -20.45 -3.77
CA LEU A 447 34.99 -20.30 -2.53
C LEU A 447 34.27 -20.90 -1.33
#